data_AF-A0A2V9BFA8-F1
#
_entry.id   AF-A0A2V9BFA8-F1
#
_cell.length_a   1.000
_cell.length_b   1.000
_cell.length_c   1.000
_cell.angle_alpha   90.00
_cell.angle_beta   90.00
_cell.angle_gamma   90.00
#
_symmetry.space_group_name_H-M   'P 1'
#
loop_
_entity.id
_entity.type
_entity.pdbx_description
1 polymer ?
#
loop_
_entity_poly.entity_id
_entity_poly.type
_entity_poly.pdbx_seq_one_letter_code
_entity_poly.pdbx_strand_id
1 'polypeptide(L)' 'MYQPVPARLFRNRGDGTFEDVTEAAGIGAAIGPGLGVVCADFNGDGWPDIYVANDGAAAHLWVN' A
#
# COMPACT_ATOMS: atom_id res chain seq x y z
N MET A 1 14.87 18.11 6.71
CA MET A 1 14.60 16.70 6.37
C MET A 1 13.09 16.54 6.29
N TYR A 2 12.57 15.89 5.25
CA TYR A 2 11.14 15.59 5.14
C TYR A 2 10.75 14.52 6.16
N GLN A 3 9.64 14.70 6.87
CA GLN A 3 9.10 13.65 7.72
C GLN A 3 8.35 12.64 6.84
N PRO A 4 8.75 11.37 6.82
CA PRO A 4 8.06 10.37 6.03
C PRO A 4 6.62 10.21 6.52
N VAL A 5 5.69 10.15 5.58
CA VAL A 5 4.26 9.96 5.86
C VAL A 5 3.93 8.49 5.61
N PRO A 6 3.15 7.83 6.48
CA PRO A 6 2.71 6.46 6.24
C PRO A 6 1.93 6.30 4.94
N ALA A 7 2.01 5.11 4.34
CA ALA A 7 1.15 4.74 3.24
C ALA A 7 -0.34 4.74 3.65
N ARG A 8 -1.24 5.07 2.72
CA ARG A 8 -2.68 5.05 2.93
C ARG A 8 -3.37 4.23 1.84
N LEU A 9 -4.38 3.47 2.21
CA LEU A 9 -5.18 2.68 1.29
C LEU A 9 -6.66 3.05 1.42
N PHE A 10 -7.27 3.37 0.28
CA PHE A 10 -8.66 3.75 0.19
C PHE A 10 -9.43 2.76 -0.68
N ARG A 11 -10.46 2.13 -0.10
CA ARG A 11 -11.35 1.22 -0.84
C ARG A 11 -12.46 2.02 -1.51
N ASN A 12 -12.55 1.92 -2.83
CA ASN A 12 -13.67 2.46 -3.60
C ASN A 12 -14.97 1.73 -3.22
N ARG A 13 -16.03 2.45 -2.86
CA ARG A 13 -17.34 1.89 -2.52
C ARG A 13 -18.29 1.69 -3.71
N GLY A 14 -17.92 2.18 -4.89
CA GLY A 14 -18.72 2.09 -6.12
C GLY A 14 -19.77 3.19 -6.29
N ASP A 15 -19.88 4.11 -5.34
CA ASP A 15 -20.85 5.21 -5.31
C ASP A 15 -20.18 6.60 -5.43
N GLY A 16 -18.91 6.63 -5.84
CA GLY A 16 -18.09 7.84 -5.87
C GLY A 16 -17.46 8.20 -4.53
N THR A 17 -17.68 7.42 -3.48
CA THR A 17 -17.01 7.58 -2.18
C THR A 17 -15.92 6.54 -1.95
N PHE A 18 -15.02 6.86 -1.03
CA PHE A 18 -13.90 6.02 -0.64
C PHE A 18 -13.87 5.84 0.87
N GLU A 19 -13.55 4.63 1.30
CA GLU A 19 -13.33 4.28 2.70
C GLU A 19 -11.84 4.20 2.98
N ASP A 20 -11.38 4.91 4.01
CA ASP A 20 -10.02 4.71 4.51
C ASP A 20 -9.93 3.34 5.21
N VAL A 21 -9.18 2.42 4.61
CA VAL A 21 -8.93 1.07 5.14
C VAL A 21 -7.48 0.89 5.56
N THR A 22 -6.73 1.99 5.75
CA THR A 22 -5.28 1.99 6.01
C THR A 22 -4.91 1.14 7.23
N GLU A 23 -5.64 1.29 8.33
CA GLU A 23 -5.40 0.52 9.56
C GLU A 23 -5.77 -0.95 9.39
N ALA A 24 -6.97 -1.22 8.84
CA ALA A 24 -7.46 -2.57 8.62
C ALA A 24 -6.56 -3.39 7.67
N ALA A 25 -5.93 -2.73 6.69
CA ALA A 25 -5.01 -3.35 5.75
C ALA A 25 -3.57 -3.46 6.28
N GLY A 26 -3.25 -2.86 7.43
CA GLY A 26 -1.90 -2.87 8.00
C GLY A 26 -0.84 -2.08 7.20
N ILE A 27 -1.22 -1.44 6.08
CA ILE A 27 -0.28 -0.76 5.19
C ILE A 27 0.36 0.49 5.84
N GLY A 28 -0.34 1.12 6.78
CA GLY A 28 0.14 2.31 7.50
C GLY A 28 1.30 2.04 8.46
N ALA A 29 1.65 0.77 8.73
CA ALA A 29 2.79 0.44 9.57
C ALA A 29 4.14 0.63 8.87
N ALA A 30 4.18 0.63 7.53
CA ALA A 30 5.40 0.87 6.78
C ALA A 30 5.67 2.37 6.64
N ILE A 31 6.86 2.77 7.06
CA ILE A 31 7.39 4.12 6.90
C ILE A 31 8.59 4.03 5.97
N GLY A 32 8.48 4.63 4.79
CA GLY A 32 9.54 4.60 3.80
C GLY A 32 9.44 5.77 2.82
N PRO A 33 10.52 6.05 2.05
CA PRO A 33 10.54 7.18 1.12
C PRO A 33 9.53 7.07 -0.03
N GLY A 34 9.06 5.87 -0.36
CA GLY A 34 8.02 5.62 -1.36
C GLY A 34 8.36 6.17 -2.75
N LEU A 35 9.01 5.35 -3.59
CA LEU A 35 9.36 5.73 -4.97
C LEU A 35 8.35 5.24 -6.00
N GLY A 36 7.74 4.09 -5.78
CA GLY A 36 6.82 3.47 -6.74
C GLY A 36 5.89 2.46 -6.09
N VAL A 37 4.72 2.30 -6.69
CA VAL A 37 3.69 1.33 -6.27
C VAL A 37 3.31 0.46 -7.46
N VAL A 38 3.17 -0.85 -7.22
CA VAL A 38 2.66 -1.83 -8.17
C VAL A 38 1.57 -2.64 -7.50
N CYS A 39 0.46 -2.85 -8.20
CA CYS A 39 -0.58 -3.78 -7.80
C CYS A 39 -0.61 -4.95 -8.79
N ALA A 40 -0.38 -6.17 -8.30
CA ALA A 40 -0.37 -7.39 -9.09
C ALA A 40 -0.67 -8.60 -8.20
N ASP A 41 -1.16 -9.68 -8.78
CA ASP A 41 -1.34 -10.96 -8.08
C ASP A 41 0.02 -11.67 -7.95
N PHE A 42 0.69 -11.51 -6.81
CA PHE A 42 2.02 -12.08 -6.58
C PHE A 42 1.94 -13.48 -5.96
N ASN A 43 0.87 -13.79 -5.22
CA ASN A 43 0.68 -15.08 -4.54
C ASN A 43 -0.15 -16.10 -5.36
N GLY A 44 -0.81 -15.66 -6.44
CA GLY A 44 -1.63 -16.49 -7.34
C GLY A 44 -3.06 -16.73 -6.86
N ASP A 45 -3.60 -15.92 -5.95
CA ASP A 45 -4.95 -16.11 -5.38
C ASP A 45 -6.07 -15.40 -6.18
N GLY A 46 -5.71 -14.71 -7.26
CA GLY A 46 -6.63 -13.98 -8.12
C GLY A 46 -6.99 -12.60 -7.60
N TRP A 47 -6.42 -12.15 -6.48
CA TRP A 47 -6.60 -10.83 -5.92
C TRP A 47 -5.29 -10.02 -6.01
N PRO A 48 -5.37 -8.70 -6.29
CA PRO A 48 -4.16 -7.88 -6.35
C PRO A 48 -3.53 -7.68 -4.97
N ASP A 49 -2.24 -7.99 -4.89
CA ASP A 49 -1.35 -7.59 -3.80
C ASP A 49 -0.74 -6.21 -4.07
N ILE A 50 -0.12 -5.61 -3.04
CA ILE A 50 0.49 -4.28 -3.15
C ILE A 50 2.00 -4.38 -2.90
N TYR A 51 2.80 -3.89 -3.82
CA TYR A 51 4.24 -3.72 -3.65
C TYR A 51 4.64 -2.24 -3.69
N VAL A 52 5.42 -1.80 -2.69
CA VAL A 52 5.97 -0.44 -2.60
C VAL A 52 7.49 -0.49 -2.63
N ALA A 53 8.08 0.12 -3.66
CA ALA A 53 9.52 0.31 -3.78
C ALA A 53 9.97 1.53 -2.97
N ASN A 54 11.07 1.41 -2.25
CA ASN A 54 11.63 2.47 -1.41
C ASN A 54 13.06 2.82 -1.86
N ASP A 55 13.44 4.09 -1.73
CA ASP A 55 14.84 4.53 -1.91
C ASP A 55 15.62 4.28 -0.62
N GLY A 56 16.77 3.62 -0.67
CA GLY A 56 17.64 3.41 0.50
C GLY A 56 17.02 2.64 1.69
N ALA A 57 15.84 2.04 1.51
CA ALA A 57 15.16 1.20 2.50
C ALA A 57 14.55 -0.04 1.82
N ALA A 58 14.17 -1.04 2.62
CA ALA A 58 13.54 -2.24 2.09
C ALA A 58 12.23 -1.90 1.37
N ALA A 59 11.97 -2.57 0.25
CA ALA A 59 10.64 -2.59 -0.32
C ALA A 59 9.69 -3.41 0.56
N HIS A 60 8.40 -3.14 0.43
CA HIS A 60 7.36 -3.84 1.18
C HIS A 60 6.35 -4.46 0.22
N LEU A 61 5.97 -5.71 0.51
CA LEU A 61 4.90 -6.44 -0.17
C LEU A 61 3.81 -6.76 0.85
N TRP A 62 2.57 -6.38 0.54
CA TRP A 62 1.38 -6.77 1.29
C TRP A 62 0.58 -7.74 0.45
N VAL A 63 0.42 -8.96 0.97
CA VAL A 63 -0.44 -9.98 0.40
C VAL A 63 -1.84 -9.79 0.98
N ASN A 64 -2.86 -9.84 0.11
CA ASN A 64 -4.25 -9.58 0.49
C ASN A 64 -4.88 -10.70 1.34
#